data_AF-A0A7D3VTS5-F1
#
_entry.id   AF-A0A7D3VTS5-F1
#
_cell.length_a   1.000
_cell.length_b   1.000
_cell.length_c   1.000
_cell.angle_alpha   90.00
_cell.angle_beta   90.00
_cell.angle_gamma   90.00
#
_symmetry.space_group_name_H-M   'P 1'
#
loop_
_entity.id
_entity.type
_entity.pdbx_description
1 polymer ?
#
loop_
_entity_poly.entity_id
_entity_poly.type
_entity_poly.pdbx_seq_one_letter_code
_entity_poly.pdbx_strand_id
1 'polypeptide(L)'
;MSAGTQWSIIGVVIAVAIWAYVARSWVIGRLWGPVFRVARGTASAALLSALLYLACMALFCLAQFAAYRVPQEWLAHALSLVATFAYAPVALMPLPDRGRGPYADLRRKLEDAGADHGQARASAWVSGPLSFFGLSAALVPLFPIFAE
;
A
#
# COMPACT_ATOMS: atom_id res chain seq x y z
N MET A 1 -13.08 20.57 14.03
CA MET A 1 -11.64 20.22 14.02
C MET A 1 -10.84 21.43 14.45
N SER A 2 -10.04 21.30 15.51
CA SER A 2 -9.12 22.35 15.92
C SER A 2 -7.93 22.46 14.95
N ALA A 3 -7.25 23.60 14.91
CA ALA A 3 -6.03 23.75 14.12
C ALA A 3 -4.94 22.74 14.54
N GLY A 4 -4.85 22.40 15.84
CA GLY A 4 -3.91 21.40 16.34
C GLY A 4 -4.18 20.00 15.78
N THR A 5 -5.45 19.60 15.71
CA THR A 5 -5.88 18.31 15.15
C THR A 5 -5.53 18.19 13.66
N GLN A 6 -5.70 19.28 12.89
CA GLN A 6 -5.32 19.33 11.48
C GLN A 6 -3.81 19.11 11.27
N TRP A 7 -2.96 19.76 12.05
CA TRP A 7 -1.51 19.60 11.96
C TRP A 7 -1.06 18.19 12.31
N SER A 8 -1.70 17.55 13.31
CA SER A 8 -1.41 16.15 13.66
C SER A 8 -1.76 15.17 12.53
N ILE A 9 -2.93 15.32 11.88
CA ILE A 9 -3.31 14.51 10.72
C ILE A 9 -2.30 14.67 9.60
N ILE A 10 -1.94 15.92 9.26
CA ILE A 10 -0.95 16.22 8.21
C ILE A 10 0.39 15.57 8.55
N GLY A 11 0.84 15.70 9.80
CA GLY A 11 2.07 15.08 10.28
C GLY A 11 2.08 13.56 10.12
N VAL A 12 0.99 12.89 10.51
CA VAL A 12 0.86 11.43 10.36
C VAL A 12 0.80 11.02 8.89
N VAL A 13 0.05 11.72 8.04
CA VAL A 13 -0.01 11.44 6.61
C VAL A 13 1.38 11.57 5.97
N ILE A 14 2.14 12.61 6.32
CA ILE A 14 3.52 12.79 5.85
C ILE A 14 4.41 11.65 6.35
N ALA A 15 4.33 11.30 7.63
CA ALA A 15 5.12 10.21 8.21
C ALA A 15 4.82 8.86 7.52
N VAL A 16 3.55 8.55 7.27
CA VAL A 16 3.11 7.37 6.54
C VAL A 16 3.62 7.39 5.09
N ALA A 17 3.56 8.54 4.41
CA ALA A 17 4.05 8.68 3.05
C ALA A 17 5.56 8.50 2.94
N ILE A 18 6.34 9.09 3.87
CA ILE A 18 7.80 8.92 3.94
C ILE A 18 8.14 7.46 4.22
N TRP A 19 7.50 6.86 5.22
CA TRP A 19 7.70 5.45 5.57
C TRP A 19 7.43 4.54 4.37
N ALA A 20 6.29 4.72 3.72
CA ALA A 20 5.92 3.95 2.55
C ALA A 20 6.92 4.12 1.42
N TYR A 21 7.40 5.35 1.17
CA TYR A 21 8.41 5.61 0.15
C TYR A 21 9.71 4.84 0.39
N VAL A 22 10.20 4.85 1.64
CA VAL A 22 11.43 4.15 2.05
C VAL A 22 11.26 2.63 2.02
N ALA A 23 10.16 2.12 2.57
CA ALA A 23 9.92 0.67 2.68
C ALA A 23 9.49 0.01 1.36
N ARG A 24 9.00 0.77 0.38
CA ARG A 24 8.41 0.26 -0.87
C ARG A 24 9.32 -0.70 -1.62
N SER A 25 10.62 -0.39 -1.77
CA SER A 25 11.53 -1.28 -2.52
C SER A 25 11.72 -2.63 -1.82
N TRP A 26 11.84 -2.61 -0.49
CA TRP A 26 11.96 -3.83 0.31
C TRP A 26 10.67 -4.67 0.26
N VAL A 27 9.50 -4.05 0.42
CA VAL A 27 8.20 -4.74 0.35
C VAL A 27 7.97 -5.36 -1.04
N ILE A 28 8.26 -4.61 -2.11
CA ILE A 28 8.15 -5.12 -3.49
C ILE A 28 9.07 -6.34 -3.68
N GLY A 29 10.34 -6.24 -3.31
CA GLY A 29 11.27 -7.36 -3.44
C GLY A 29 10.83 -8.59 -2.64
N ARG A 30 10.31 -8.39 -1.44
CA ARG A 30 9.89 -9.48 -0.53
C ARG A 30 8.59 -10.15 -0.97
N LEU A 31 7.59 -9.37 -1.37
CA LEU A 31 6.24 -9.87 -1.64
C LEU A 31 6.01 -10.17 -3.13
N TRP A 32 6.44 -9.28 -4.03
CA TRP A 32 6.26 -9.44 -5.48
C TRP A 32 7.37 -10.28 -6.13
N GLY A 33 8.59 -10.28 -5.57
CA GLY A 33 9.69 -11.11 -6.09
C GLY A 33 9.33 -12.60 -6.21
N PRO A 34 8.77 -13.25 -5.17
CA PRO A 34 8.29 -14.64 -5.26
C PRO A 34 7.20 -14.85 -6.30
N VAL A 35 6.31 -13.88 -6.49
CA VAL A 35 5.22 -13.95 -7.48
C VAL A 35 5.79 -14.06 -8.90
N PHE A 36 6.79 -13.25 -9.23
CA PHE A 36 7.38 -13.27 -10.57
C PHE A 36 8.19 -14.52 -10.87
N ARG A 37 8.74 -15.19 -9.85
CA ARG A 37 9.39 -16.49 -10.02
C ARG A 37 8.42 -17.59 -10.44
N VAL A 38 7.15 -17.48 -10.07
CA VAL A 38 6.10 -18.48 -10.37
C VAL A 38 5.30 -18.09 -11.62
N ALA A 39 5.23 -16.80 -11.94
CA ALA A 39 4.49 -16.29 -13.09
C ALA A 39 5.09 -16.79 -14.42
N ARG A 40 4.31 -17.57 -15.17
CA ARG A 40 4.65 -18.04 -16.53
C ARG A 40 4.14 -17.07 -17.58
N GLY A 41 4.70 -15.86 -17.59
CA GLY A 41 4.41 -14.80 -18.57
C GLY A 41 3.53 -13.66 -18.04
N THR A 42 3.26 -12.69 -18.90
CA THR A 42 2.71 -11.36 -18.56
C THR A 42 1.31 -11.41 -17.94
N ALA A 43 0.40 -12.20 -18.51
CA ALA A 43 -0.98 -12.32 -18.00
C ALA A 43 -1.01 -12.92 -16.59
N SER A 44 -0.22 -13.97 -16.35
CA SER A 44 -0.13 -14.60 -15.03
C SER A 44 0.52 -13.67 -14.00
N ALA A 45 1.55 -12.91 -14.38
CA ALA A 45 2.18 -11.92 -13.50
C ALA A 45 1.21 -10.80 -13.10
N ALA A 46 0.42 -10.31 -14.05
CA ALA A 46 -0.61 -9.30 -13.80
C ALA A 46 -1.69 -9.83 -12.85
N LEU A 47 -2.21 -11.04 -13.11
CA LEU A 47 -3.23 -11.67 -12.27
C LEU A 47 -2.71 -11.93 -10.85
N LEU A 48 -1.53 -12.55 -10.71
CA LEU A 48 -0.95 -12.83 -9.40
C LEU A 48 -0.60 -11.56 -8.63
N SER A 49 -0.13 -10.51 -9.32
CA SER A 49 0.09 -9.20 -8.71
C SER A 49 -1.22 -8.57 -8.21
N ALA A 50 -2.30 -8.69 -8.98
CA ALA A 50 -3.62 -8.22 -8.59
C ALA A 50 -4.14 -8.98 -7.37
N LEU A 51 -4.06 -10.31 -7.40
CA LEU A 51 -4.47 -11.18 -6.30
C LEU A 51 -3.67 -10.91 -5.03
N LEU A 52 -2.35 -10.75 -5.15
CA LEU A 52 -1.49 -10.39 -4.02
C LEU A 52 -1.90 -9.02 -3.44
N TYR A 53 -2.13 -8.03 -4.31
CA TYR A 53 -2.59 -6.72 -3.87
C TYR A 53 -3.92 -6.79 -3.13
N LEU A 54 -4.90 -7.50 -3.68
CA LEU A 54 -6.22 -7.72 -3.06
C LEU A 54 -6.11 -8.51 -1.76
N ALA A 55 -5.22 -9.50 -1.68
CA ALA A 55 -4.96 -10.25 -0.45
C ALA A 55 -4.37 -9.36 0.64
N CYS A 56 -3.39 -8.51 0.32
CA CYS A 56 -2.86 -7.51 1.25
C CYS A 56 -3.94 -6.55 1.73
N MET A 57 -4.80 -6.08 0.82
CA MET A 57 -5.92 -5.20 1.15
C MET A 57 -6.93 -5.89 2.07
N ALA A 58 -7.31 -7.14 1.77
CA ALA A 58 -8.25 -7.91 2.59
C ALA A 58 -7.69 -8.18 3.99
N LEU A 59 -6.39 -8.52 4.10
CA LEU A 59 -5.70 -8.68 5.38
C LEU A 59 -5.67 -7.36 6.17
N PHE A 60 -5.44 -6.23 5.50
CA PHE A 60 -5.51 -4.93 6.14
C PHE A 60 -6.93 -4.61 6.66
N CYS A 61 -7.96 -4.84 5.86
CA CYS A 61 -9.35 -4.66 6.30
C CYS A 61 -9.70 -5.56 7.49
N LEU A 62 -9.23 -6.81 7.49
CA LEU A 62 -9.41 -7.73 8.61
C LEU A 62 -8.66 -7.27 9.86
N ALA A 63 -7.43 -6.77 9.71
CA ALA A 63 -6.66 -6.21 10.81
C ALA A 63 -7.34 -4.98 11.40
N GLN A 64 -7.89 -4.10 10.56
CA GLN A 64 -8.68 -2.96 11.00
C GLN A 64 -9.94 -3.38 11.73
N PHE A 65 -10.70 -4.33 11.17
CA PHE A 65 -11.88 -4.89 11.82
C PHE A 65 -11.54 -5.47 13.19
N ALA A 66 -10.44 -6.21 13.32
CA ALA A 66 -9.98 -6.76 14.58
C ALA A 66 -9.54 -5.67 15.58
N ALA A 67 -8.84 -4.62 15.11
CA ALA A 67 -8.41 -3.50 15.94
C ALA A 67 -9.61 -2.80 16.60
N TYR A 68 -10.69 -2.55 15.85
CA TYR A 68 -11.91 -1.93 16.37
C TYR A 68 -12.79 -2.86 17.23
N ARG A 69 -12.42 -4.13 17.41
CA ARG A 69 -13.06 -5.02 18.40
C ARG A 69 -12.42 -4.92 19.78
N VAL A 70 -11.28 -4.23 19.91
CA VAL A 70 -10.61 -4.01 21.19
C VAL A 70 -11.41 -2.99 22.00
N PRO A 71 -11.79 -3.31 23.26
CA PRO A 71 -12.66 -2.43 24.05
C PRO A 71 -11.96 -1.16 24.54
N GLN A 72 -10.62 -1.14 24.57
CA GLN A 72 -9.85 0.06 24.90
C GLN A 72 -9.65 0.92 23.65
N GLU A 73 -10.30 2.09 23.60
CA GLU A 73 -10.26 3.02 22.47
C GLU A 73 -8.84 3.41 22.06
N TRP A 74 -7.99 3.80 23.03
CA TRP A 74 -6.59 4.17 22.76
C TRP A 74 -5.79 3.03 22.11
N LEU A 75 -6.08 1.78 22.49
CA LEU A 75 -5.42 0.60 21.95
C LEU A 75 -5.95 0.25 20.57
N ALA A 76 -7.26 0.39 20.34
CA ALA A 76 -7.86 0.25 19.01
C ALA A 76 -7.25 1.24 18.01
N HIS A 77 -7.09 2.52 18.41
CA HIS A 77 -6.44 3.54 17.60
C HIS A 77 -4.97 3.22 17.32
N ALA A 78 -4.21 2.81 18.34
CA ALA A 78 -2.81 2.42 18.18
C ALA A 78 -2.65 1.24 17.20
N LEU A 79 -3.49 0.20 17.32
CA LEU A 79 -3.47 -0.95 16.42
C LEU A 79 -3.88 -0.58 14.99
N SER A 80 -4.88 0.29 14.83
CA SER A 80 -5.29 0.84 13.53
C SER A 80 -4.17 1.62 12.85
N LEU A 81 -3.42 2.43 13.60
CA LEU A 81 -2.23 3.12 13.09
C LEU A 81 -1.16 2.12 12.66
N VAL A 82 -0.83 1.13 13.50
CA VAL A 82 0.17 0.11 13.17
C VAL A 82 -0.21 -0.65 11.89
N ALA A 83 -1.48 -1.05 11.75
CA ALA A 83 -1.98 -1.71 10.54
C ALA A 83 -1.84 -0.80 9.30
N THR A 84 -2.13 0.50 9.47
CA THR A 84 -1.99 1.50 8.39
C THR A 84 -0.53 1.65 7.97
N PHE A 85 0.40 1.79 8.92
CA PHE A 85 1.84 1.85 8.63
C PHE A 85 2.35 0.58 7.95
N ALA A 86 1.86 -0.59 8.34
CA ALA A 86 2.24 -1.86 7.72
C ALA A 86 1.72 -1.99 6.27
N TYR A 87 0.50 -1.52 6.00
CA TYR A 87 -0.12 -1.60 4.67
C TYR A 87 0.31 -0.46 3.73
N ALA A 88 0.72 0.68 4.25
CA ALA A 88 1.03 1.88 3.47
C ALA A 88 2.02 1.68 2.31
N PRO A 89 3.14 0.91 2.44
CA PRO A 89 4.04 0.65 1.32
C PRO A 89 3.37 -0.09 0.16
N VAL A 90 2.37 -0.93 0.45
CA VAL A 90 1.57 -1.64 -0.55
C VAL A 90 0.54 -0.69 -1.16
N ALA A 91 -0.19 0.07 -0.36
CA ALA A 91 -1.20 1.02 -0.83
C ALA A 91 -0.62 2.11 -1.76
N LEU A 92 0.56 2.63 -1.41
CA LEU A 92 1.27 3.67 -2.16
C LEU A 92 2.18 3.11 -3.25
N MET A 93 2.20 1.78 -3.43
CA MET A 93 3.06 1.08 -4.37
C MET A 93 2.92 1.55 -5.82
N PRO A 94 1.75 1.93 -6.35
CA PRO A 94 1.64 2.38 -7.73
C PRO A 94 1.30 3.87 -7.78
N LEU A 95 1.91 4.67 -6.90
CA LEU A 95 1.91 6.11 -7.13
C LEU A 95 2.65 6.46 -8.44
N PRO A 96 2.04 7.28 -9.31
CA PRO A 96 2.67 7.71 -10.55
C PRO A 96 3.89 8.59 -10.25
N ASP A 97 4.95 8.36 -11.02
CA ASP A 97 6.17 9.16 -10.94
C ASP A 97 6.03 10.44 -11.78
N ARG A 98 6.47 11.58 -11.23
CA ARG A 98 6.47 12.87 -11.93
C ARG A 98 7.81 13.03 -12.65
N GLY A 99 7.92 12.51 -13.87
CA GLY A 99 9.01 12.88 -14.78
C GLY A 99 9.46 11.81 -15.77
N ARG A 100 9.25 10.52 -15.48
CA ARG A 100 9.70 9.40 -16.35
C ARG A 100 8.56 8.64 -17.04
N GLY A 101 7.35 9.18 -16.96
CA GLY A 101 6.12 8.54 -17.39
C GLY A 101 5.43 7.72 -16.29
N PRO A 102 4.17 7.33 -16.50
CA PRO A 102 3.39 6.64 -15.48
C PRO A 102 4.08 5.33 -15.06
N TYR A 103 4.15 5.11 -13.74
CA TYR A 103 4.68 3.92 -13.10
C TYR A 103 6.12 3.54 -13.50
N ALA A 104 6.94 4.45 -14.01
CA ALA A 104 8.33 4.14 -14.42
C ALA A 104 9.16 3.60 -13.25
N ASP A 105 9.08 4.27 -12.10
CA ASP A 105 9.75 3.83 -10.88
C ASP A 105 9.22 2.49 -10.35
N LEU A 106 7.91 2.26 -10.47
CA LEU A 106 7.33 0.98 -10.09
C LEU A 106 7.85 -0.14 -10.99
N ARG A 107 7.84 0.06 -12.31
CA ARG A 107 8.33 -0.91 -13.28
C ARG A 107 9.77 -1.29 -12.99
N ARG A 108 10.65 -0.30 -12.79
CA ARG A 108 12.04 -0.54 -12.39
C ARG A 108 12.14 -1.39 -11.11
N LYS A 109 11.40 -1.06 -10.06
CA LYS A 109 11.40 -1.84 -8.81
C LYS A 109 10.87 -3.27 -8.98
N LEU A 110 9.93 -3.48 -9.90
CA LEU A 110 9.43 -4.82 -10.23
C LEU A 110 10.45 -5.61 -11.05
N GLU A 111 11.13 -4.95 -11.98
CA GLU A 111 12.25 -5.53 -12.75
C GLU A 111 13.41 -5.92 -11.81
N ASP A 112 13.77 -5.05 -10.86
CA ASP A 112 14.76 -5.33 -9.81
C ASP A 112 14.33 -6.51 -8.91
N ALA A 113 13.02 -6.75 -8.78
CA ALA A 113 12.46 -7.89 -8.05
C ALA A 113 12.39 -9.19 -8.88
N GLY A 114 12.80 -9.15 -10.15
CA GLY A 114 12.88 -10.31 -11.05
C GLY A 114 11.76 -10.41 -12.09
N ALA A 115 10.94 -9.37 -12.26
CA ALA A 115 9.98 -9.32 -13.37
C ALA A 115 10.69 -9.01 -14.69
N ASP A 116 10.25 -9.63 -15.79
CA ASP A 116 10.59 -9.10 -17.12
C ASP A 116 9.86 -7.77 -17.40
N HIS A 117 10.28 -7.06 -18.45
CA HIS A 117 9.69 -5.76 -18.80
C HIS A 117 8.18 -5.82 -19.06
N GLY A 118 7.70 -6.91 -19.68
CA GLY A 118 6.28 -7.11 -19.96
C GLY A 118 5.47 -7.39 -18.69
N GLN A 119 6.00 -8.21 -17.80
CA GLN A 119 5.42 -8.53 -16.49
C GLN A 119 5.39 -7.29 -15.59
N ALA A 120 6.47 -6.51 -15.55
CA ALA A 120 6.55 -5.27 -14.79
C ALA A 120 5.52 -4.25 -15.30
N ARG A 121 5.41 -4.08 -16.62
CA ARG A 121 4.42 -3.19 -17.23
C ARG A 121 2.99 -3.64 -16.93
N ALA A 122 2.67 -4.92 -17.14
CA ALA A 122 1.32 -5.43 -16.92
C ALA A 122 0.92 -5.33 -15.43
N SER A 123 1.84 -5.67 -14.52
CA SER A 123 1.62 -5.58 -13.08
C SER A 123 1.46 -4.13 -12.61
N ALA A 124 2.24 -3.20 -13.14
CA ALA A 124 2.09 -1.78 -12.88
C ALA A 124 0.72 -1.23 -13.34
N TRP A 125 0.24 -1.68 -14.51
CA TRP A 125 -1.06 -1.27 -15.04
C TRP A 125 -2.24 -1.79 -14.21
N VAL A 126 -2.16 -3.01 -13.68
CA VAL A 126 -3.24 -3.56 -12.84
C VAL A 126 -3.20 -3.00 -11.42
N SER A 127 -2.01 -2.83 -10.84
CA SER A 127 -1.87 -2.26 -9.49
C SER A 127 -2.24 -0.77 -9.42
N GLY A 128 -2.05 -0.01 -10.51
CA GLY A 128 -2.46 1.39 -10.62
C GLY A 128 -3.89 1.68 -10.16
N PRO A 129 -4.93 1.20 -10.87
CA PRO A 129 -6.32 1.34 -10.46
C PRO A 129 -6.61 0.80 -9.04
N LEU A 130 -5.97 -0.31 -8.65
CA LEU A 130 -6.16 -0.90 -7.33
C LEU A 130 -5.63 -0.02 -6.18
N SER A 131 -4.66 0.87 -6.44
CA SER A 131 -4.22 1.82 -5.42
C SER A 131 -5.23 2.86 -5.03
N PHE A 132 -6.16 3.24 -5.91
CA PHE A 132 -7.23 4.15 -5.51
C PHE A 132 -8.07 3.51 -4.39
N PHE A 133 -8.35 2.21 -4.49
CA PHE A 133 -9.04 1.47 -3.43
C PHE A 133 -8.18 1.28 -2.18
N GLY A 134 -6.92 0.90 -2.35
CA GLY A 134 -6.00 0.72 -1.21
C GLY A 134 -5.74 2.01 -0.43
N LEU A 135 -5.59 3.14 -1.12
CA LEU A 135 -5.42 4.46 -0.50
C LEU A 135 -6.69 4.89 0.22
N SER A 136 -7.85 4.69 -0.40
CA SER A 136 -9.14 4.96 0.26
C SER A 136 -9.28 4.14 1.54
N ALA A 137 -8.95 2.84 1.48
CA ALA A 137 -8.98 1.96 2.63
C ALA A 137 -7.99 2.40 3.74
N ALA A 138 -6.80 2.88 3.37
CA ALA A 138 -5.79 3.35 4.32
C ALA A 138 -6.13 4.70 4.97
N LEU A 139 -6.84 5.59 4.26
CA LEU A 139 -7.20 6.92 4.76
C LEU A 139 -8.45 6.91 5.63
N VAL A 140 -9.45 6.07 5.34
CA VAL A 140 -10.71 6.01 6.09
C VAL A 140 -10.51 5.83 7.61
N PRO A 141 -9.63 4.91 8.08
CA PRO A 141 -9.37 4.71 9.51
C PRO A 141 -8.68 5.88 10.20
N LEU A 142 -8.04 6.80 9.47
CA LEU A 142 -7.38 7.96 10.07
C LEU A 142 -8.39 9.04 10.51
N PHE A 143 -9.55 9.13 9.87
CA PHE A 143 -10.56 10.13 10.23
C PHE A 143 -11.10 9.98 11.66
N PRO A 144 -11.57 8.80 12.12
CA PRO A 144 -12.07 8.65 13.49
C PRO A 144 -10.99 8.86 14.56
N ILE A 145 -9.73 8.50 14.29
CA ILE A 145 -8.61 8.65 15.25
C ILE A 145 -8.38 10.12 15.63
N PHE A 146 -8.67 11.06 14.73
CA PHE A 146 -8.45 12.49 14.92
C PHE A 146 -9.76 13.30 14.91
N ALA A 147 -10.92 12.66 15.01
CA ALA A 147 -12.20 13.35 15.06
C ALA A 147 -12.63 13.74 16.49
N GLU A 148 -11.96 13.18 17.50
CA GLU A 148 -12.08 13.50 18.94
C GLU A 148 -11.17 14.66 19.35
#